data_AF-A0A917L3A5-F1
#
_entry.id   AF-A0A917L3A5-F1
#
_cell.length_a   1.000
_cell.length_b   1.000
_cell.length_c   1.000
_cell.angle_alpha   90.00
_cell.angle_beta   90.00
_cell.angle_gamma   90.00
#
_symmetry.space_group_name_H-M   'P 1'
#
loop_
_entity.id
_entity.type
_entity.pdbx_description
1 polymer ?
#
loop_
_entity_poly.entity_id
_entity_poly.type
_entity_poly.pdbx_seq_one_letter_code
_entity_poly.pdbx_strand_id
1 'polypeptide(L)'
;MVGTWLAARQEAPDLTEREVRDALYRLDPLWHELFPAEQAQIVRALVERVVVGPAGADIRLRVEGLAGLVRDLGATAPETLSAAA
;
A
#
# COMPACT_ATOMS: atom_id res chain seq x y z
N MET A 1 12.26 -11.13 -9.03
CA MET A 1 11.68 -10.05 -9.84
C MET A 1 10.46 -9.54 -9.11
N VAL A 2 10.49 -8.29 -8.65
CA VAL A 2 9.33 -7.62 -8.03
C VAL A 2 8.29 -7.43 -9.12
N GLY A 3 7.06 -7.90 -8.86
CA GLY A 3 5.94 -7.89 -9.80
C GLY A 3 5.73 -6.52 -10.41
N THR A 4 5.59 -6.51 -11.73
CA THR A 4 5.57 -5.35 -12.60
C THR A 4 4.39 -4.43 -12.29
N TRP A 5 4.69 -3.32 -11.60
CA TRP A 5 3.91 -2.09 -11.42
C TRP A 5 3.16 -1.59 -12.68
N LEU A 6 3.57 -2.02 -13.88
CA LEU A 6 3.08 -1.53 -15.17
C LEU A 6 1.59 -1.81 -15.46
N ALA A 7 0.96 -2.80 -14.82
CA ALA A 7 -0.44 -3.13 -15.10
C ALA A 7 -1.45 -2.18 -14.40
N ALA A 8 -1.07 -1.57 -13.27
CA ALA A 8 -1.94 -0.70 -12.48
C ALA A 8 -2.18 0.68 -13.13
N ARG A 9 -1.25 1.14 -13.99
CA ARG A 9 -1.32 2.48 -14.63
C ARG A 9 -2.50 2.70 -15.56
N GLN A 10 -3.16 1.64 -16.05
CA GLN A 10 -4.28 1.76 -16.99
C GLN A 10 -5.58 2.20 -16.29
N GLU A 11 -5.68 2.05 -14.97
CA GLU A 11 -6.94 2.23 -14.22
C GLU A 11 -6.96 3.49 -13.34
N ALA A 12 -5.82 4.13 -13.07
CA ALA A 12 -5.76 5.41 -12.34
C ALA A 12 -4.74 6.39 -12.96
N PRO A 13 -5.17 7.27 -13.88
CA PRO A 13 -4.28 8.26 -14.50
C PRO A 13 -3.82 9.36 -13.52
N ASP A 14 -4.58 9.60 -12.45
CA ASP A 14 -4.30 10.65 -11.45
C ASP A 14 -3.37 10.17 -10.32
N LEU A 15 -3.14 8.86 -10.19
CA LEU A 15 -2.26 8.28 -9.18
C LEU A 15 -0.84 8.13 -9.75
N THR A 16 0.10 8.94 -9.28
CA THR A 16 1.46 8.90 -9.80
C THR A 16 2.30 7.83 -9.11
N GLU A 17 3.24 7.23 -9.85
CA GLU A 17 4.23 6.29 -9.29
C GLU A 17 5.04 6.92 -8.16
N ARG A 18 5.31 8.23 -8.22
CA ARG A 18 6.04 8.94 -7.18
C ARG A 18 5.24 8.99 -5.88
N GLU A 19 3.96 9.34 -5.93
CA GLU A 19 3.11 9.39 -4.74
C GLU A 19 2.98 8.03 -4.06
N VAL A 20 2.81 6.97 -4.85
CA VAL A 20 2.72 5.61 -4.32
C VAL A 20 4.04 5.20 -3.66
N ARG A 21 5.17 5.49 -4.32
CA ARG A 21 6.49 5.22 -3.77
C ARG A 21 6.72 5.97 -2.46
N ASP A 22 6.37 7.26 -2.42
CA ASP A 22 6.51 8.11 -1.24
C ASP A 22 5.64 7.59 -0.08
N ALA A 23 4.41 7.15 -0.35
CA ALA A 23 3.54 6.54 0.65
C ALA A 23 4.11 5.21 1.16
N LEU A 24 4.59 4.33 0.29
CA LEU A 24 5.22 3.07 0.70
C LEU A 24 6.47 3.31 1.55
N TYR A 25 7.28 4.32 1.24
CA TYR A 25 8.43 4.70 2.07
C TYR A 25 8.01 5.21 3.45
N ARG A 26 6.89 5.94 3.56
CA ARG A 26 6.35 6.38 4.85
C ARG A 26 5.76 5.24 5.66
N LEU A 27 5.23 4.20 4.99
CA LEU A 27 4.71 3.00 5.65
C LEU A 27 5.82 2.15 6.28
N ASP A 28 6.98 2.05 5.62
CA ASP A 28 8.10 1.17 6.03
C ASP A 28 8.48 1.25 7.53
N PRO A 29 8.70 2.44 8.13
CA PRO A 29 8.99 2.53 9.55
C PRO A 29 7.80 2.10 10.43
N LEU A 30 6.57 2.43 10.03
CA LEU A 30 5.35 2.10 10.79
C LEU A 30 5.03 0.61 10.72
N TRP A 31 5.44 -0.07 9.65
CA TRP A 31 5.09 -1.46 9.37
C TRP A 31 5.43 -2.40 10.53
N HIS A 32 6.58 -2.19 11.17
CA HIS A 32 7.07 -3.01 12.27
C HIS A 32 6.38 -2.71 13.60
N GLU A 33 5.70 -1.57 13.71
CA GLU A 33 4.95 -1.13 14.89
C GLU A 33 3.49 -1.60 14.86
N LEU A 34 2.98 -1.94 13.65
CA LEU A 34 1.62 -2.44 13.46
C LEU A 34 1.43 -3.81 14.10
N PHE A 35 0.24 -4.02 14.66
CA PHE A 35 -0.17 -5.36 15.10
C PHE A 35 -0.27 -6.31 13.88
N PRO A 36 -0.02 -7.62 14.06
CA PRO A 36 -0.10 -8.58 12.95
C PRO A 36 -1.45 -8.57 12.20
N ALA A 37 -2.54 -8.25 12.90
CA ALA A 37 -3.85 -8.11 12.30
C ALA A 37 -3.94 -6.92 11.34
N GLU A 38 -3.33 -5.79 11.69
CA GLU A 38 -3.31 -4.57 10.87
C GLU A 38 -2.43 -4.75 9.64
N GLN A 39 -1.26 -5.37 9.78
CA GLN A 39 -0.42 -5.76 8.65
C GLN A 39 -1.20 -6.63 7.66
N ALA A 40 -1.94 -7.62 8.16
CA ALA A 40 -2.77 -8.47 7.31
C ALA A 40 -3.93 -7.71 6.63
N GLN A 41 -4.51 -6.71 7.30
CA GLN A 41 -5.54 -5.86 6.70
C GLN A 41 -4.97 -4.99 5.58
N ILE A 42 -3.82 -4.35 5.79
CA ILE A 42 -3.14 -3.56 4.76
C ILE A 42 -2.80 -4.43 3.56
N VAL A 43 -2.23 -5.63 3.76
CA VAL A 43 -1.94 -6.56 2.66
C VAL A 43 -3.20 -6.93 1.88
N ARG A 44 -4.32 -7.21 2.55
CA ARG A 44 -5.60 -7.51 1.88
C ARG A 44 -6.16 -6.32 1.11
N ALA A 45 -5.94 -5.10 1.61
CA ALA A 45 -6.36 -3.88 0.93
C ALA A 45 -5.49 -3.58 -0.29
N LEU A 46 -4.19 -3.89 -0.25
CA LEU A 46 -3.25 -3.61 -1.33
C LEU A 46 -3.19 -4.71 -2.40
N VAL A 47 -3.40 -5.97 -2.04
CA VAL A 47 -3.17 -7.11 -2.92
C VAL A 47 -4.49 -7.61 -3.50
N GLU A 48 -4.57 -7.65 -4.83
CA GLU A 48 -5.68 -8.23 -5.57
C GLU A 48 -5.50 -9.73 -5.68
N ARG A 49 -4.30 -10.16 -6.11
CA ARG A 49 -3.97 -11.56 -6.36
C ARG A 49 -2.48 -11.81 -6.22
N VAL A 50 -2.14 -12.99 -5.72
CA VAL A 50 -0.78 -13.53 -5.76
C VAL A 50 -0.79 -14.85 -6.53
N VAL A 51 0.11 -14.99 -7.50
CA VAL A 51 0.37 -16.24 -8.21
C VAL A 51 1.77 -16.69 -7.88
N VAL A 52 1.88 -17.77 -7.11
CA VAL A 52 3.17 -18.34 -6.70
C VAL A 52 3.58 -19.44 -7.67
N GLY A 53 4.80 -19.34 -8.19
CA GLY A 53 5.40 -20.35 -9.06
C GLY A 53 6.86 -20.65 -8.69
N PRO A 54 7.49 -21.62 -9.38
CA PRO A 54 8.85 -22.06 -9.06
C PRO A 54 9.92 -20.97 -9.20
N ALA A 55 9.67 -19.96 -10.04
CA ALA A 55 10.58 -18.85 -10.29
C ALA A 55 10.32 -17.62 -9.38
N GLY A 56 9.28 -17.65 -8.53
CA GLY A 56 8.89 -16.54 -7.67
C GLY A 56 7.38 -16.30 -7.63
N ALA A 57 6.98 -15.14 -7.13
CA ALA A 57 5.58 -14.73 -7.05
C ALA A 57 5.30 -13.56 -7.99
N ASP A 58 4.19 -13.65 -8.73
CA ASP A 58 3.58 -12.52 -9.40
C ASP A 58 2.48 -11.94 -8.50
N ILE A 59 2.50 -10.62 -8.31
CA ILE A 59 1.61 -9.91 -7.40
C ILE A 59 0.87 -8.85 -8.18
N ARG A 60 -0.46 -8.97 -8.20
CA ARG A 60 -1.37 -7.95 -8.71
C ARG A 60 -1.87 -7.09 -7.56
N LEU A 61 -1.68 -5.78 -7.68
CA LEU A 61 -2.08 -4.80 -6.68
C LEU A 61 -3.43 -4.17 -7.03
N ARG A 62 -4.20 -3.82 -6.00
CA ARG A 62 -5.46 -3.07 -6.10
C ARG A 62 -5.15 -1.59 -6.20
N VAL A 63 -5.66 -0.93 -7.24
CA VAL A 63 -5.46 0.50 -7.46
C VAL A 63 -6.12 1.33 -6.35
N GLU A 64 -7.31 0.93 -5.90
CA GLU A 64 -8.05 1.59 -4.83
C GLU A 64 -7.30 1.49 -3.50
N GLY A 65 -6.66 0.35 -3.25
CA GLY A 65 -5.84 0.13 -2.06
C GLY A 65 -4.62 1.07 -2.03
N LEU A 66 -3.94 1.22 -3.15
CA LEU A 66 -2.80 2.13 -3.29
C LEU A 66 -3.23 3.60 -3.17
N ALA A 67 -4.36 3.97 -3.77
CA ALA A 67 -4.92 5.32 -3.62
C ALA A 67 -5.33 5.62 -2.17
N GLY A 68 -5.89 4.64 -1.46
CA GLY A 68 -6.17 4.73 -0.01
C GLY A 68 -4.90 4.97 0.79
N LEU A 69 -3.88 4.14 0.56
CA LEU A 69 -2.58 4.27 1.23
C LEU A 69 -1.95 5.64 1.03
N VAL A 70 -1.97 6.16 -0.21
CA VAL A 70 -1.46 7.51 -0.52
C VAL A 70 -2.24 8.59 0.21
N ARG A 71 -3.56 8.46 0.36
CA ARG A 71 -4.36 9.42 1.14
C ARG A 71 -4.00 9.33 2.63
N ASP A 72 -3.98 8.14 3.19
CA ASP A 72 -3.79 7.93 4.62
C ASP A 72 -2.39 8.40 5.06
N LEU A 73 -1.36 8.08 4.26
CA LEU A 73 0.03 8.44 4.53
C LEU A 73 0.46 9.78 3.94
N GLY A 74 -0.33 10.34 3.02
CA GLY A 74 -0.19 11.69 2.48
C GLY A 74 -0.76 12.74 3.43
N ALA A 75 -1.84 12.41 4.12
CA ALA A 75 -2.51 13.25 5.11
C ALA A 75 -1.88 13.19 6.51
N THR A 76 -0.92 12.29 6.76
CA THR A 76 -0.21 12.21 8.04
C THR A 76 0.76 13.40 8.22
N ALA A 77 0.21 14.59 8.45
CA ALA A 77 0.72 15.44 9.52
C ALA A 77 0.32 14.77 10.85
N PRO A 78 1.08 14.96 11.95
CA PRO A 78 0.84 14.24 13.18
C PRO A 78 -0.44 14.74 13.83
N GLU A 79 -1.59 14.12 13.54
CA GLU A 79 -2.71 14.15 14.48
C GLU A 79 -2.32 13.23 15.63
N THR A 80 -1.71 13.85 16.64
CA THR A 80 -1.85 13.47 18.03
C THR A 80 -3.21 12.81 18.25
N LEU A 81 -3.15 11.62 18.82
CA LEU A 81 -4.24 10.83 19.37
C LEU A 81 -5.21 11.71 20.19
N SER A 82 -6.14 12.40 19.54
CA SER A 82 -7.30 12.99 20.18
C SER A 82 -8.38 11.91 20.22
N ALA A 83 -8.12 10.90 21.04
CA ALA A 83 -9.19 10.11 21.62
C ALA A 83 -9.66 10.87 22.85
N ALA A 84 -10.71 11.67 22.67
CA ALA A 84 -11.56 12.13 23.74
C ALA A 84 -12.39 10.95 24.27
N ALA A 85 -12.34 10.71 25.58
CA ALA A 85 -13.49 10.49 26.49
C ALA A 85 -12.98 9.98 27.85
#